data_AF-A0A821UM87-F1
#
_entry.id   AF-A0A821UM87-F1
#
_cell.length_a   1.000
_cell.length_b   1.000
_cell.length_c   1.000
_cell.angle_alpha   90.00
_cell.angle_beta   90.00
_cell.angle_gamma   90.00
#
_symmetry.space_group_name_H-M   'P 1'
#
loop_
_entity.id
_entity.type
_entity.pdbx_description
1 polymer ?
#
loop_
_entity_poly.entity_id
_entity_poly.type
_entity_poly.pdbx_seq_one_letter_code
_entity_poly.pdbx_strand_id
1 'polypeptide(L)'
;MDTYGYLYTLPFIPSSPQSNLVVAEDDGGSQGNFQITATFTVTQSMILVVTTYHPDDIGEFNISIHGPVQLSLTPYISTSHIVTNTNEATSVDTTAATTTTATTSTTTTTPIITTATTVTTKVATKKSTKRTIRRTTKKPIRPTITTPTTVTATTSGIQSSYSGALTEKSSSFMRPKQRRYGFYFLAIEVTISSSGIYTILCESGIDTYGCLYNESFLPSSPNSKLIAADDDSGPKRNFKLIANLTTTESMILVVTTYNAEQTGAFTVIVYGPEKAILSPYVAIPLTTTSTSTTTSPTKSRIGGR
;
A
#
# COMPACT_ATOMS: atom_id res chain seq x y z
N MET A 1 23.15 9.12 -23.89
CA MET A 1 23.21 9.64 -22.52
C MET A 1 23.96 8.60 -21.74
N ASP A 2 25.07 8.99 -21.14
CA ASP A 2 25.86 8.09 -20.30
C ASP A 2 25.12 7.88 -18.97
N THR A 3 24.91 6.62 -18.58
CA THR A 3 24.05 6.28 -17.44
C THR A 3 24.76 5.39 -16.42
N TYR A 4 24.61 5.77 -15.16
CA TYR A 4 25.11 5.07 -13.99
C TYR A 4 23.94 4.34 -13.31
N GLY A 5 24.12 3.06 -13.03
CA GLY A 5 23.16 2.25 -12.30
C GLY A 5 23.65 1.95 -10.89
N TYR A 6 22.76 2.08 -9.91
CA TYR A 6 23.01 1.71 -8.52
C TYR A 6 21.88 0.85 -8.00
N LEU A 7 22.21 -0.25 -7.33
CA LEU A 7 21.23 -1.14 -6.72
C LEU A 7 21.42 -1.15 -5.20
N TYR A 8 20.33 -0.90 -4.47
CA TYR A 8 20.33 -0.79 -3.01
C TYR A 8 19.39 -1.79 -2.35
N THR A 9 19.76 -2.26 -1.14
CA THR A 9 18.77 -2.81 -0.21
C THR A 9 17.98 -1.70 0.47
N LEU A 10 16.74 -1.98 0.89
CA LEU A 10 15.96 -1.00 1.65
C LEU A 10 16.53 -0.79 3.07
N PRO A 11 16.47 0.46 3.60
CA PRO A 11 16.05 1.71 2.94
C PRO A 11 17.19 2.35 2.13
N PHE A 12 16.87 3.08 1.05
CA PHE A 12 17.82 4.00 0.41
C PHE A 12 17.91 5.30 1.22
N ILE A 13 19.13 5.76 1.48
CA ILE A 13 19.39 6.97 2.28
C ILE A 13 20.16 7.97 1.40
N PRO A 14 19.50 8.95 0.76
CA PRO A 14 20.16 9.87 -0.17
C PRO A 14 21.30 10.68 0.44
N SER A 15 21.22 11.01 1.75
CA SER A 15 22.28 11.71 2.48
C SER A 15 23.49 10.83 2.80
N SER A 16 23.41 9.52 2.52
CA SER A 16 24.49 8.55 2.72
C SER A 16 24.41 7.49 1.60
N PRO A 17 24.70 7.87 0.34
CA PRO A 17 24.48 7.03 -0.84
C PRO A 17 25.39 5.79 -0.91
N GLN A 18 26.34 5.64 0.01
CA GLN A 18 27.12 4.39 0.15
C GLN A 18 26.44 3.38 1.08
N SER A 19 25.45 3.83 1.87
CA SER A 19 24.72 2.97 2.79
C SER A 19 23.75 2.09 2.01
N ASN A 20 23.76 0.79 2.32
CA ASN A 20 22.91 -0.22 1.67
C ASN A 20 23.15 -0.39 0.16
N LEU A 21 24.24 0.16 -0.39
CA LEU A 21 24.65 -0.08 -1.77
C LEU A 21 25.07 -1.55 -1.92
N VAL A 22 24.47 -2.23 -2.89
CA VAL A 22 24.82 -3.62 -3.24
C VAL A 22 25.79 -3.64 -4.40
N VAL A 23 25.50 -2.88 -5.45
CA VAL A 23 26.32 -2.81 -6.65
C VAL A 23 26.09 -1.48 -7.34
N ALA A 24 27.15 -0.93 -7.92
CA ALA A 24 27.14 0.24 -8.79
C ALA A 24 27.93 -0.12 -10.06
N GLU A 25 27.46 0.35 -11.21
CA GLU A 25 28.09 0.12 -12.51
C GLU A 25 27.77 1.30 -13.44
N ASP A 26 28.69 1.65 -14.32
CA ASP A 26 28.56 2.79 -15.23
C ASP A 26 28.81 2.41 -16.69
N ASP A 27 29.83 1.60 -16.95
CA ASP A 27 30.26 1.26 -18.32
C ASP A 27 30.13 -0.23 -18.66
N GLY A 28 29.50 -1.02 -17.79
CA GLY A 28 29.35 -2.46 -17.99
C GLY A 28 28.51 -2.87 -19.22
N GLY A 29 27.71 -1.97 -19.78
CA GLY A 29 26.83 -2.19 -20.92
C GLY A 29 27.31 -1.53 -22.22
N SER A 30 26.52 -1.68 -23.28
CA SER A 30 26.86 -1.09 -24.59
C SER A 30 26.66 0.43 -24.61
N GLN A 31 27.58 1.15 -25.25
CA GLN A 31 27.50 2.60 -25.50
C GLN A 31 27.60 3.47 -24.23
N GLY A 32 28.36 3.04 -23.22
CA GLY A 32 28.53 3.81 -21.96
C GLY A 32 27.24 3.82 -21.12
N ASN A 33 26.59 2.66 -21.03
CA ASN A 33 25.43 2.47 -20.16
C ASN A 33 25.78 1.40 -19.13
N PHE A 34 25.18 1.47 -17.95
CA PHE A 34 25.38 0.46 -16.94
C PHE A 34 24.83 -0.92 -17.34
N GLN A 35 25.47 -2.00 -16.84
CA GLN A 35 24.92 -3.35 -16.85
C GLN A 35 25.10 -4.01 -15.47
N ILE A 36 24.03 -4.07 -14.69
CA ILE A 36 24.06 -4.69 -13.36
C ILE A 36 23.63 -6.16 -13.45
N THR A 37 24.46 -7.05 -12.89
CA THR A 37 24.09 -8.44 -12.62
C THR A 37 23.94 -8.64 -11.12
N ALA A 38 22.75 -9.04 -10.66
CA ALA A 38 22.46 -9.28 -9.26
C ALA A 38 21.60 -10.53 -9.06
N THR A 39 21.76 -11.19 -7.92
CA THR A 39 20.92 -12.32 -7.51
C THR A 39 19.90 -11.85 -6.47
N PHE A 40 18.61 -12.09 -6.74
CA PHE A 40 17.51 -11.71 -5.86
C PHE A 40 16.93 -12.93 -5.15
N THR A 41 16.47 -12.74 -3.92
CA THR A 41 15.55 -13.70 -3.28
C THR A 41 14.10 -13.26 -3.53
N VAL A 42 13.17 -14.20 -3.67
CA VAL A 42 11.78 -13.95 -4.12
C VAL A 42 10.96 -13.02 -3.21
N THR A 43 11.47 -12.66 -2.04
CA THR A 43 10.82 -11.77 -1.06
C THR A 43 11.58 -10.46 -0.85
N GLN A 44 12.69 -10.24 -1.56
CA GLN A 44 13.54 -9.10 -1.35
C GLN A 44 13.13 -7.94 -2.24
N SER A 45 12.80 -6.80 -1.62
CA SER A 45 12.64 -5.53 -2.31
C SER A 45 13.98 -4.78 -2.34
N MET A 46 14.27 -4.19 -3.49
CA MET A 46 15.47 -3.40 -3.74
C MET A 46 15.09 -2.08 -4.41
N ILE A 47 16.00 -1.12 -4.38
CA ILE A 47 15.87 0.15 -5.09
C ILE A 47 16.92 0.19 -6.19
N LEU A 48 16.46 0.38 -7.43
CA LEU A 48 17.31 0.75 -8.55
C LEU A 48 17.29 2.28 -8.67
N VAL A 49 18.47 2.90 -8.55
CA VAL A 49 18.67 4.32 -8.83
C VAL A 49 19.46 4.41 -10.13
N VAL A 50 18.98 5.22 -11.06
CA VAL A 50 19.68 5.53 -12.31
C VAL A 50 20.03 7.00 -12.31
N THR A 51 21.28 7.33 -12.61
CA THR A 51 21.75 8.71 -12.76
C THR A 51 22.46 8.88 -14.10
N THR A 52 22.74 10.10 -14.48
CA THR A 52 23.59 10.45 -15.61
C THR A 52 25.01 10.73 -15.13
N TYR A 53 26.00 10.59 -16.01
CA TYR A 53 27.38 10.99 -15.72
C TYR A 53 27.48 12.51 -15.50
N HIS A 54 26.83 13.29 -16.36
CA HIS A 54 26.78 14.74 -16.25
C HIS A 54 25.47 15.22 -15.59
N PRO A 55 25.54 16.18 -14.65
CA PRO A 55 24.36 16.65 -13.92
C PRO A 55 23.34 17.38 -14.79
N ASP A 56 23.75 17.89 -15.94
CA ASP A 56 22.91 18.63 -16.88
C ASP A 56 22.30 17.75 -17.98
N ASP A 57 22.66 16.47 -18.04
CA ASP A 57 22.12 15.54 -19.01
C ASP A 57 20.68 15.18 -18.64
N ILE A 58 19.75 15.48 -19.56
CA ILE A 58 18.33 15.14 -19.43
C ILE A 58 17.95 14.36 -20.68
N GLY A 59 17.25 13.24 -20.50
CA GLY A 59 16.79 12.44 -21.62
C GLY A 59 15.89 11.30 -21.18
N GLU A 60 15.20 10.72 -22.17
CA GLU A 60 14.48 9.48 -21.97
C GLU A 60 15.47 8.31 -21.89
N PHE A 61 15.12 7.32 -21.07
CA PHE A 61 15.87 6.07 -20.99
C PHE A 61 14.89 4.90 -20.89
N ASN A 62 15.35 3.73 -21.29
CA ASN A 62 14.62 2.48 -21.14
C ASN A 62 15.43 1.54 -20.25
N ILE A 63 14.75 0.89 -19.30
CA ILE A 63 15.36 -0.16 -18.49
C ILE A 63 14.85 -1.50 -19.01
N SER A 64 15.78 -2.35 -19.46
CA SER A 64 15.52 -3.76 -19.78
C SER A 64 16.04 -4.63 -18.65
N ILE A 65 15.17 -5.50 -18.12
CA ILE A 65 15.53 -6.46 -17.08
C ILE A 65 15.34 -7.86 -17.64
N HIS A 66 16.39 -8.67 -17.55
CA HIS A 66 16.36 -10.07 -17.95
C HIS A 66 16.58 -10.96 -16.73
N GLY A 67 15.76 -12.00 -16.63
CA GLY A 67 15.88 -12.96 -15.55
C GLY A 67 14.91 -14.12 -15.72
N PRO A 68 15.07 -15.19 -14.92
CA PRO A 68 14.18 -16.34 -14.95
C PRO A 68 12.78 -16.04 -14.40
N VAL A 69 12.58 -14.88 -13.78
CA VAL A 69 11.32 -14.45 -13.15
C VAL A 69 11.01 -13.03 -13.58
N GLN A 70 9.72 -12.74 -13.80
CA GLN A 70 9.24 -11.39 -14.09
C GLN A 70 9.34 -10.52 -12.84
N LEU A 71 9.98 -9.35 -12.97
CA LEU A 71 10.01 -8.34 -11.91
C LEU A 71 8.87 -7.34 -12.09
N SER A 72 8.39 -6.80 -10.96
CA SER A 72 7.52 -5.62 -10.95
C SER A 72 8.38 -4.41 -10.58
N LEU A 73 8.34 -3.37 -11.40
CA LEU A 73 8.97 -2.09 -11.11
C LEU A 73 7.89 -1.13 -10.62
N THR A 74 8.10 -0.59 -9.43
CA THR A 74 7.25 0.44 -8.85
C THR A 74 8.11 1.67 -8.63
N PRO A 75 7.70 2.86 -9.11
CA PRO A 75 8.46 4.09 -8.88
C PRO A 75 8.74 4.31 -7.40
N TYR A 76 10.00 4.56 -7.05
CA TYR A 76 10.40 4.89 -5.69
C TYR A 76 10.44 6.41 -5.52
N ILE A 77 9.56 6.95 -4.65
CA ILE A 77 9.51 8.38 -4.34
C ILE A 77 10.17 8.58 -2.97
N SER A 78 11.39 9.12 -2.97
CA SER A 78 12.07 9.52 -1.72
C SER A 78 11.47 10.83 -1.19
N THR A 79 11.10 10.85 0.09
CA THR A 79 10.64 12.07 0.79
C THR A 79 11.79 12.89 1.37
N SER A 80 13.03 12.40 1.25
CA SER A 80 14.21 13.16 1.65
C SER A 80 14.45 14.22 0.58
N HIS A 81 14.45 15.50 0.96
CA HIS A 81 14.82 16.62 0.10
C HIS A 81 15.96 16.22 -0.83
N ILE A 82 15.78 16.44 -2.14
CA ILE A 82 16.89 16.50 -3.07
C ILE A 82 17.79 17.60 -2.52
N VAL A 83 18.87 17.21 -1.85
CA VAL A 83 19.93 18.14 -1.48
C VAL A 83 20.66 18.40 -2.79
N THR A 84 20.20 19.39 -3.55
CA THR A 84 21.09 20.02 -4.50
C THR A 84 22.20 20.61 -3.66
N ASN A 85 23.44 20.13 -3.83
CA ASN A 85 24.62 20.84 -3.35
C ASN A 85 24.74 22.12 -4.19
N THR A 86 23.88 23.11 -3.94
CA THR A 86 23.98 24.43 -4.53
C THR A 86 24.96 25.24 -3.69
N ASN A 87 26.24 25.11 -4.03
CA ASN A 87 27.21 26.16 -3.76
C ASN A 87 27.21 27.24 -4.87
N GLU A 88 26.22 27.26 -5.77
CA GLU A 88 25.99 28.39 -6.67
C GLU A 88 24.50 28.72 -6.78
N ALA A 89 24.18 29.99 -6.51
CA ALA A 89 22.83 30.52 -6.58
C ALA A 89 22.44 30.80 -8.03
N THR A 90 21.61 29.93 -8.61
CA THR A 90 20.79 30.29 -9.77
C THR A 90 19.48 29.50 -9.72
N SER A 91 18.36 30.21 -9.72
CA SER A 91 17.02 29.64 -9.73
C SER A 91 16.74 28.95 -11.06
N VAL A 92 16.42 27.65 -11.05
CA VAL A 92 15.86 26.95 -12.20
C VAL A 92 14.55 26.28 -11.79
N ASP A 93 13.55 26.51 -12.63
CA ASP A 93 12.18 26.02 -12.59
C ASP A 93 12.14 24.50 -12.86
N THR A 94 11.58 23.72 -11.93
CA THR A 94 11.45 22.26 -12.07
C THR A 94 10.13 21.88 -12.74
N THR A 95 10.19 21.53 -14.03
CA THR A 95 9.14 20.80 -14.73
C THR A 95 9.30 19.29 -14.52
N ALA A 96 8.18 18.61 -14.24
CA ALA A 96 8.09 17.18 -13.97
C ALA A 96 8.51 16.33 -15.19
N ALA A 97 9.34 15.30 -14.95
CA ALA A 97 9.69 14.29 -15.94
C ALA A 97 8.50 13.35 -16.22
N THR A 98 8.32 13.02 -17.50
CA THR A 98 7.18 12.26 -18.05
C THR A 98 7.49 10.76 -18.11
N THR A 99 6.47 9.93 -17.89
CA THR A 99 6.49 8.46 -17.88
C THR A 99 6.49 7.86 -19.29
N THR A 100 7.36 6.89 -19.57
CA THR A 100 7.31 6.06 -20.80
C THR A 100 6.84 4.63 -20.48
N THR A 101 5.82 4.17 -21.21
CA THR A 101 5.19 2.85 -21.07
C THR A 101 5.97 1.80 -21.90
N ALA A 102 6.44 0.72 -21.28
CA ALA A 102 7.03 -0.41 -21.99
C ALA A 102 5.95 -1.34 -22.57
N THR A 103 5.99 -1.59 -23.88
CA THR A 103 5.09 -2.52 -24.58
C THR A 103 5.70 -3.92 -24.64
N THR A 104 5.02 -4.90 -24.04
CA THR A 104 5.44 -6.31 -23.98
C THR A 104 5.22 -7.02 -25.33
N SER A 105 6.25 -7.67 -25.87
CA SER A 105 6.12 -8.67 -26.94
C SER A 105 6.22 -10.07 -26.34
N THR A 106 5.20 -10.90 -26.50
CA THR A 106 5.16 -12.28 -26.00
C THR A 106 5.69 -13.25 -27.07
N THR A 107 6.64 -14.10 -26.69
CA THR A 107 6.87 -15.39 -27.37
C THR A 107 6.71 -16.50 -26.35
N THR A 108 5.68 -17.32 -26.55
CA THR A 108 5.27 -18.40 -25.66
C THR A 108 5.94 -19.69 -26.10
N THR A 109 6.74 -20.31 -25.23
CA THR A 109 7.10 -21.73 -25.33
C THR A 109 6.64 -22.47 -24.08
N THR A 110 5.58 -23.25 -24.25
CA THR A 110 4.93 -24.09 -23.22
C THR A 110 5.72 -25.38 -22.97
N PRO A 111 5.85 -25.85 -21.73
CA PRO A 111 5.91 -27.28 -21.45
C PRO A 111 4.57 -27.79 -20.91
N ILE A 112 4.08 -28.85 -21.55
CA ILE A 112 2.88 -29.63 -21.22
C ILE A 112 3.20 -30.55 -20.04
N ILE A 113 2.43 -30.48 -18.96
CA ILE A 113 2.23 -31.62 -18.05
C ILE A 113 0.74 -31.74 -17.73
N THR A 114 0.17 -32.86 -18.19
CA THR A 114 -1.21 -33.28 -18.02
C THR A 114 -1.34 -34.12 -16.75
N THR A 115 -2.25 -33.76 -15.85
CA THR A 115 -2.95 -34.73 -15.00
C THR A 115 -4.35 -34.21 -14.68
N ALA A 116 -5.35 -34.91 -15.22
CA ALA A 116 -6.75 -34.72 -14.86
C ALA A 116 -7.04 -35.47 -13.54
N THR A 117 -7.86 -34.89 -12.68
CA THR A 117 -8.53 -35.63 -11.60
C THR A 117 -9.98 -35.20 -11.55
N THR A 118 -10.85 -36.14 -11.91
CA THR A 118 -12.31 -36.01 -11.85
C THR A 118 -12.77 -36.26 -10.43
N VAL A 119 -13.48 -35.32 -9.82
CA VAL A 119 -14.18 -35.56 -8.54
C VAL A 119 -15.69 -35.47 -8.78
N THR A 120 -16.35 -36.61 -8.60
CA THR A 120 -17.80 -36.78 -8.68
C THR A 120 -18.39 -36.69 -7.27
N THR A 121 -19.27 -35.74 -7.01
CA THR A 121 -20.10 -35.72 -5.79
C THR A 121 -21.57 -35.89 -6.14
N LYS A 122 -22.10 -37.06 -5.78
CA LYS A 122 -23.54 -37.34 -5.69
C LYS A 122 -24.04 -36.84 -4.34
N VAL A 123 -25.11 -36.03 -4.31
CA VAL A 123 -25.89 -35.81 -3.09
C VAL A 123 -27.37 -36.03 -3.38
N ALA A 124 -27.94 -36.88 -2.53
CA ALA A 124 -29.28 -37.45 -2.63
C ALA A 124 -30.38 -36.46 -2.24
N THR A 125 -31.47 -36.49 -3.01
CA THR A 125 -32.74 -35.81 -2.71
C THR A 125 -33.55 -36.63 -1.70
N LYS A 126 -33.89 -36.04 -0.55
CA LYS A 126 -34.87 -36.62 0.38
C LYS A 126 -36.27 -36.06 0.11
N LYS A 127 -37.17 -37.01 -0.14
CA LYS A 127 -38.62 -36.87 -0.38
C LYS A 127 -39.33 -36.49 0.92
N SER A 128 -40.10 -35.40 0.92
CA SER A 128 -40.91 -34.96 2.06
C SER A 128 -42.26 -35.68 2.05
N THR A 129 -42.59 -36.38 3.14
CA THR A 129 -43.87 -37.07 3.36
C THR A 129 -44.78 -36.23 4.23
N LYS A 130 -45.95 -35.91 3.68
CA LYS A 130 -47.10 -35.23 4.28
C LYS A 130 -47.63 -36.02 5.48
N ARG A 131 -47.73 -35.43 6.67
CA ARG A 131 -48.42 -36.06 7.81
C ARG A 131 -49.28 -35.09 8.61
N THR A 132 -50.44 -35.64 8.95
CA THR A 132 -51.70 -35.16 9.50
C THR A 132 -51.62 -34.35 10.80
N ILE A 133 -52.46 -33.30 10.86
CA ILE A 133 -52.71 -32.39 11.98
C ILE A 133 -53.47 -33.12 13.10
N ARG A 134 -52.97 -33.06 14.33
CA ARG A 134 -53.74 -33.38 15.55
C ARG A 134 -53.59 -32.25 16.57
N ARG A 135 -54.71 -31.60 16.84
CA ARG A 135 -54.89 -30.42 17.71
C ARG A 135 -54.81 -30.87 19.18
N THR A 136 -53.85 -30.36 19.95
CA THR A 136 -53.87 -30.44 21.42
C THR A 136 -53.44 -29.09 22.00
N THR A 137 -54.17 -28.67 23.03
CA THR A 137 -54.04 -27.42 23.77
C THR A 137 -52.88 -27.50 24.77
N LYS A 138 -51.92 -26.56 24.72
CA LYS A 138 -50.94 -26.39 25.82
C LYS A 138 -50.25 -25.03 25.81
N LYS A 139 -50.44 -24.31 26.93
CA LYS A 139 -49.54 -23.43 27.72
C LYS A 139 -48.72 -22.34 26.98
N PRO A 140 -48.60 -21.10 27.51
CA PRO A 140 -47.82 -20.05 26.87
C PRO A 140 -46.34 -20.43 26.84
N ILE A 141 -45.79 -20.59 25.63
CA ILE A 141 -44.38 -20.84 25.39
C ILE A 141 -43.67 -19.49 25.34
N ARG A 142 -42.70 -19.32 26.25
CA ARG A 142 -41.74 -18.20 26.27
C ARG A 142 -41.00 -18.16 24.92
N PRO A 143 -40.87 -17.01 24.25
CA PRO A 143 -40.13 -16.92 23.00
C PRO A 143 -38.68 -17.37 23.25
N THR A 144 -38.33 -18.48 22.63
CA THR A 144 -36.94 -18.93 22.56
C THR A 144 -36.29 -18.03 21.52
N ILE A 145 -35.49 -17.08 21.99
CA ILE A 145 -34.61 -16.28 21.13
C ILE A 145 -33.61 -17.26 20.53
N THR A 146 -33.79 -17.58 19.26
CA THR A 146 -32.83 -18.36 18.49
C THR A 146 -31.57 -17.53 18.39
N THR A 147 -30.54 -17.93 19.12
CA THR A 147 -29.19 -17.37 19.04
C THR A 147 -28.75 -17.40 17.58
N PRO A 148 -28.27 -16.29 16.98
CA PRO A 148 -27.76 -16.32 15.62
C PRO A 148 -26.60 -17.29 15.57
N THR A 149 -26.73 -18.33 14.75
CA THR A 149 -25.65 -19.25 14.43
C THR A 149 -24.49 -18.43 13.88
N THR A 150 -23.41 -18.32 14.65
CA THR A 150 -22.15 -17.74 14.21
C THR A 150 -21.63 -18.60 13.06
N VAL A 151 -21.88 -18.17 11.82
CA VAL A 151 -21.24 -18.75 10.65
C VAL A 151 -19.78 -18.34 10.72
N THR A 152 -18.94 -19.24 11.22
CA THR A 152 -17.49 -19.10 11.16
C THR A 152 -17.11 -19.23 9.69
N ALA A 153 -17.06 -18.11 8.98
CA ALA A 153 -16.55 -18.06 7.62
C ALA A 153 -15.08 -18.50 7.66
N THR A 154 -14.83 -19.75 7.29
CA THR A 154 -13.48 -20.22 6.96
C THR A 154 -12.99 -19.37 5.79
N THR A 155 -12.01 -18.52 6.05
CA THR A 155 -11.33 -17.65 5.08
C THR A 155 -10.58 -18.51 4.06
N SER A 156 -11.31 -19.08 3.12
CA SER A 156 -10.78 -19.76 1.92
C SER A 156 -10.49 -18.71 0.86
N GLY A 157 -9.64 -17.73 1.18
CA GLY A 157 -9.19 -16.69 0.27
C GLY A 157 -7.72 -16.88 -0.11
N ILE A 158 -7.34 -16.42 -1.30
CA ILE A 158 -5.93 -16.35 -1.70
C ILE A 158 -5.23 -15.33 -0.80
N GLN A 159 -4.09 -15.72 -0.25
CA GLN A 159 -3.33 -14.92 0.71
C GLN A 159 -2.30 -14.03 0.02
N SER A 160 -2.19 -12.78 0.48
CA SER A 160 -1.12 -11.84 0.17
C SER A 160 -0.58 -11.26 1.49
N SER A 161 0.67 -10.80 1.51
CA SER A 161 1.27 -10.27 2.73
C SER A 161 2.25 -9.14 2.45
N TYR A 162 2.34 -8.20 3.39
CA TYR A 162 3.30 -7.11 3.40
C TYR A 162 3.87 -6.97 4.82
N SER A 163 5.19 -6.85 4.94
CA SER A 163 5.84 -6.65 6.24
C SER A 163 6.52 -5.29 6.29
N GLY A 164 6.45 -4.64 7.45
CA GLY A 164 7.03 -3.32 7.68
C GLY A 164 7.32 -3.08 9.16
N ALA A 165 7.74 -1.86 9.47
CA ALA A 165 7.94 -1.42 10.83
C ALA A 165 7.55 0.05 11.00
N LEU A 166 6.96 0.37 12.15
CA LEU A 166 6.77 1.73 12.63
C LEU A 166 7.98 2.10 13.47
N THR A 167 8.59 3.24 13.17
CA THR A 167 9.79 3.74 13.86
C THR A 167 9.59 5.21 14.23
N GLU A 168 10.47 5.76 15.07
CA GLU A 168 10.45 7.18 15.41
C GLU A 168 10.63 8.12 14.19
N LYS A 169 11.16 7.58 13.08
CA LYS A 169 11.31 8.29 11.80
C LYS A 169 10.08 8.19 10.90
N SER A 170 9.11 7.35 11.25
CA SER A 170 7.85 7.26 10.51
C SER A 170 7.08 8.58 10.65
N SER A 171 6.39 8.99 9.60
CA SER A 171 5.45 10.10 9.68
C SER A 171 4.39 9.82 10.75
N SER A 172 3.88 10.87 11.40
CA SER A 172 2.81 10.75 12.38
C SER A 172 1.59 11.54 11.98
N PHE A 173 0.43 11.15 12.52
CA PHE A 173 -0.84 11.83 12.27
C PHE A 173 -1.77 11.78 13.48
N MET A 174 -2.91 12.47 13.37
CA MET A 174 -4.02 12.28 14.30
C MET A 174 -4.90 11.17 13.74
N ARG A 175 -5.02 10.05 14.45
CA ARG A 175 -5.84 8.92 14.03
C ARG A 175 -7.34 9.28 13.99
N PRO A 176 -8.17 8.60 13.16
CA PRO A 176 -9.63 8.77 13.21
C PRO A 176 -10.20 8.70 14.63
N LYS A 177 -11.16 9.58 14.92
CA LYS A 177 -11.86 9.69 16.22
C LYS A 177 -10.96 9.98 17.44
N GLN A 178 -9.69 10.34 17.24
CA GLN A 178 -8.79 10.76 18.32
C GLN A 178 -8.69 12.29 18.42
N ARG A 179 -8.18 12.77 19.56
CA ARG A 179 -7.90 14.19 19.81
C ARG A 179 -6.40 14.49 20.01
N ARG A 180 -5.54 13.49 19.82
CA ARG A 180 -4.09 13.57 20.05
C ARG A 180 -3.33 13.21 18.76
N TYR A 181 -2.21 13.90 18.53
CA TYR A 181 -1.21 13.58 17.51
C TYR A 181 -0.18 12.56 18.03
N GLY A 182 0.77 12.16 17.18
CA GLY A 182 1.89 11.31 17.57
C GLY A 182 1.69 9.82 17.28
N PHE A 183 0.70 9.47 16.47
CA PHE A 183 0.55 8.09 15.99
C PHE A 183 1.42 7.90 14.75
N TYR A 184 2.53 7.17 14.89
CA TYR A 184 3.36 6.79 13.75
C TYR A 184 2.56 5.92 12.78
N PHE A 185 2.73 6.14 11.48
CA PHE A 185 2.02 5.36 10.48
C PHE A 185 2.89 4.94 9.32
N LEU A 186 2.46 3.87 8.66
CA LEU A 186 2.92 3.44 7.35
C LEU A 186 1.69 3.25 6.47
N ALA A 187 1.70 3.84 5.27
CA ALA A 187 0.63 3.69 4.30
C ALA A 187 1.03 2.67 3.22
N ILE A 188 0.09 1.83 2.82
CA ILE A 188 0.25 0.74 1.87
C ILE A 188 -0.85 0.91 0.82
N GLU A 189 -0.47 0.97 -0.45
CA GLU A 189 -1.43 0.88 -1.54
C GLU A 189 -1.84 -0.58 -1.72
N VAL A 190 -3.15 -0.80 -1.82
CA VAL A 190 -3.77 -2.11 -1.99
C VAL A 190 -4.42 -2.14 -3.36
N THR A 191 -3.80 -2.86 -4.29
CA THR A 191 -4.38 -3.08 -5.63
C THR A 191 -5.02 -4.46 -5.68
N ILE A 192 -6.25 -4.52 -6.17
CA ILE A 192 -6.99 -5.78 -6.35
C ILE A 192 -7.40 -5.96 -7.80
N SER A 193 -7.36 -7.20 -8.29
CA SER A 193 -7.76 -7.58 -9.65
C SER A 193 -9.18 -8.14 -9.74
N SER A 194 -9.80 -8.47 -8.61
CA SER A 194 -11.15 -9.03 -8.55
C SER A 194 -11.95 -8.41 -7.40
N SER A 195 -13.16 -7.96 -7.70
CA SER A 195 -14.08 -7.39 -6.72
C SER A 195 -14.61 -8.49 -5.78
N GLY A 196 -14.81 -8.16 -4.50
CA GLY A 196 -15.40 -9.08 -3.54
C GLY A 196 -15.00 -8.79 -2.10
N ILE A 197 -15.30 -9.73 -1.21
CA ILE A 197 -15.00 -9.58 0.21
C ILE A 197 -13.53 -9.90 0.47
N TYR A 198 -12.81 -8.92 0.98
CA TYR A 198 -11.45 -9.06 1.47
C TYR A 198 -11.41 -8.98 2.99
N THR A 199 -10.58 -9.82 3.60
CA THR A 199 -10.22 -9.74 5.01
C THR A 199 -8.76 -9.29 5.10
N ILE A 200 -8.52 -8.16 5.76
CA ILE A 200 -7.21 -7.57 5.98
C ILE A 200 -6.95 -7.62 7.48
N LEU A 201 -5.92 -8.32 7.92
CA LEU A 201 -5.53 -8.38 9.33
C LEU A 201 -4.06 -8.08 9.51
N CYS A 202 -3.68 -7.77 10.74
CA CYS A 202 -2.30 -7.53 11.11
C CYS A 202 -1.82 -8.56 12.14
N GLU A 203 -0.58 -9.00 11.98
CA GLU A 203 0.15 -9.74 12.98
C GLU A 203 1.32 -8.89 13.47
N SER A 204 1.31 -8.57 14.76
CA SER A 204 2.40 -7.83 15.40
C SER A 204 2.52 -8.18 16.89
N GLY A 205 3.67 -7.83 17.46
CA GLY A 205 3.90 -7.78 18.90
C GLY A 205 3.45 -6.46 19.56
N ILE A 206 3.07 -5.45 18.76
CA ILE A 206 2.46 -4.20 19.25
C ILE A 206 0.95 -4.22 19.01
N ASP A 207 0.22 -3.36 19.71
CA ASP A 207 -1.23 -3.18 19.54
C ASP A 207 -1.46 -2.27 18.33
N THR A 208 -1.89 -2.84 17.20
CA THR A 208 -2.00 -2.13 15.92
C THR A 208 -3.41 -1.66 15.62
N TYR A 209 -3.53 -0.50 14.99
CA TYR A 209 -4.77 0.07 14.49
C TYR A 209 -4.68 0.21 12.97
N GLY A 210 -5.69 -0.29 12.25
CA GLY A 210 -5.76 -0.25 10.79
C GLY A 210 -6.83 0.71 10.31
N CYS A 211 -6.53 1.51 9.30
CA CYS A 211 -7.49 2.37 8.61
C CYS A 211 -7.46 2.06 7.11
N LEU A 212 -8.61 1.76 6.52
CA LEU A 212 -8.74 1.57 5.07
C LEU A 212 -9.42 2.80 4.45
N TYR A 213 -8.78 3.39 3.44
CA TYR A 213 -9.23 4.58 2.73
C TYR A 213 -9.54 4.27 1.28
N ASN A 214 -10.52 4.98 0.73
CA ASN A 214 -10.78 5.01 -0.71
C ASN A 214 -9.93 6.09 -1.38
N GLU A 215 -9.33 5.78 -2.53
CA GLU A 215 -8.53 6.61 -3.44
C GLU A 215 -7.25 7.22 -2.86
N SER A 216 -7.31 7.87 -1.71
CA SER A 216 -6.20 8.61 -1.13
C SER A 216 -6.29 8.72 0.38
N PHE A 217 -5.12 8.84 1.02
CA PHE A 217 -4.98 9.11 2.44
C PHE A 217 -4.38 10.49 2.67
N LEU A 218 -5.05 11.31 3.49
CA LEU A 218 -4.59 12.64 3.89
C LEU A 218 -4.38 12.68 5.41
N PRO A 219 -3.13 12.69 5.91
CA PRO A 219 -2.83 12.76 7.35
C PRO A 219 -3.47 13.95 8.08
N SER A 220 -3.66 15.07 7.38
CA SER A 220 -4.31 16.28 7.90
C SER A 220 -5.83 16.17 7.98
N SER A 221 -6.44 15.22 7.28
CA SER A 221 -7.88 14.96 7.28
C SER A 221 -8.15 13.44 7.37
N PRO A 222 -7.81 12.83 8.52
CA PRO A 222 -7.80 11.38 8.70
C PRO A 222 -9.18 10.72 8.60
N ASN A 223 -10.27 11.49 8.68
CA ASN A 223 -11.62 10.96 8.50
C ASN A 223 -12.10 11.05 7.04
N SER A 224 -11.39 11.76 6.18
CA SER A 224 -11.74 11.90 4.77
C SER A 224 -11.51 10.57 4.05
N LYS A 225 -12.51 10.13 3.27
CA LYS A 225 -12.50 8.88 2.50
C LYS A 225 -12.26 7.59 3.31
N LEU A 226 -12.44 7.62 4.63
CA LEU A 226 -12.29 6.45 5.48
C LEU A 226 -13.43 5.45 5.20
N ILE A 227 -13.08 4.24 4.79
CA ILE A 227 -14.02 3.13 4.55
C ILE A 227 -14.26 2.36 5.84
N ALA A 228 -13.17 1.93 6.50
CA ALA A 228 -13.21 1.09 7.68
C ALA A 228 -12.01 1.35 8.58
N ALA A 229 -12.18 1.13 9.87
CA ALA A 229 -11.10 1.21 10.84
C ALA A 229 -11.36 0.27 12.03
N ASP A 230 -10.31 -0.32 12.57
CA ASP A 230 -10.35 -1.30 13.66
C ASP A 230 -9.00 -1.36 14.37
N ASP A 231 -8.98 -1.79 15.63
CA ASP A 231 -7.78 -2.04 16.44
C ASP A 231 -7.70 -3.42 17.08
N ASP A 232 -8.81 -4.07 17.40
CA ASP A 232 -8.79 -5.22 18.31
C ASP A 232 -9.53 -6.47 17.81
N SER A 233 -10.05 -6.46 16.58
CA SER A 233 -10.81 -7.60 16.03
C SER A 233 -9.91 -8.72 15.46
N GLY A 234 -8.60 -8.54 15.42
CA GLY A 234 -7.60 -9.47 14.92
C GLY A 234 -6.77 -10.19 16.00
N PRO A 235 -5.80 -11.02 15.59
CA PRO A 235 -4.99 -11.80 16.52
C PRO A 235 -4.20 -10.91 17.47
N LYS A 236 -4.17 -11.26 18.77
CA LYS A 236 -3.41 -10.53 19.80
C LYS A 236 -3.75 -9.04 19.92
N ARG A 237 -5.03 -8.66 19.70
CA ARG A 237 -5.49 -7.26 19.73
C ARG A 237 -4.80 -6.42 18.66
N ASN A 238 -4.64 -7.00 17.48
CA ASN A 238 -4.27 -6.26 16.28
C ASN A 238 -5.54 -6.02 15.46
N PHE A 239 -5.50 -5.07 14.54
CA PHE A 239 -6.66 -4.80 13.70
C PHE A 239 -7.03 -5.98 12.79
N LYS A 240 -8.33 -6.06 12.48
CA LYS A 240 -8.91 -6.87 11.41
C LYS A 240 -10.05 -6.11 10.73
N LEU A 241 -9.85 -5.81 9.45
CA LEU A 241 -10.83 -5.17 8.59
C LEU A 241 -11.45 -6.20 7.66
N ILE A 242 -12.77 -6.14 7.49
CA ILE A 242 -13.51 -6.93 6.49
C ILE A 242 -14.27 -5.93 5.63
N ALA A 243 -14.01 -5.92 4.33
CA ALA A 243 -14.61 -4.95 3.40
C ALA A 243 -14.91 -5.61 2.05
N ASN A 244 -15.99 -5.18 1.41
CA ASN A 244 -16.30 -5.55 0.04
C ASN A 244 -15.67 -4.52 -0.90
N LEU A 245 -14.61 -4.92 -1.60
CA LEU A 245 -13.76 -4.04 -2.40
C LEU A 245 -14.07 -4.18 -3.89
N THR A 246 -13.87 -3.11 -4.67
CA THR A 246 -14.11 -3.06 -6.12
C THR A 246 -12.80 -2.79 -6.88
N THR A 247 -12.65 -3.34 -8.08
CA THR A 247 -11.42 -3.21 -8.89
C THR A 247 -11.16 -1.81 -9.46
N THR A 248 -12.12 -0.91 -9.36
CA THR A 248 -12.04 0.45 -9.92
C THR A 248 -11.42 1.46 -8.95
N GLU A 249 -11.17 1.06 -7.70
CA GLU A 249 -10.80 1.96 -6.62
C GLU A 249 -9.35 1.68 -6.19
N SER A 250 -8.48 2.71 -6.27
CA SER A 250 -7.20 2.66 -5.54
C SER A 250 -7.52 2.73 -4.05
N MET A 251 -6.91 1.87 -3.24
CA MET A 251 -7.21 1.80 -1.81
C MET A 251 -5.94 1.95 -1.00
N ILE A 252 -6.00 2.76 0.05
CA ILE A 252 -4.85 2.98 0.92
C ILE A 252 -5.15 2.37 2.28
N LEU A 253 -4.34 1.38 2.67
CA LEU A 253 -4.32 0.85 4.02
C LEU A 253 -3.25 1.60 4.83
N VAL A 254 -3.67 2.24 5.91
CA VAL A 254 -2.78 2.85 6.89
C VAL A 254 -2.67 1.94 8.10
N VAL A 255 -1.44 1.51 8.39
CA VAL A 255 -1.09 0.78 9.61
C VAL A 255 -0.52 1.77 10.61
N THR A 256 -1.11 1.81 11.81
CA THR A 256 -0.65 2.60 12.95
C THR A 256 -0.82 1.80 14.24
N THR A 257 -0.70 2.45 15.40
CA THR A 257 -0.78 1.81 16.72
C THR A 257 -1.99 2.28 17.52
N TYR A 258 -2.41 1.47 18.48
CA TYR A 258 -3.45 1.84 19.44
C TYR A 258 -3.01 3.02 20.33
N ASN A 259 -1.78 2.97 20.83
CA ASN A 259 -1.15 4.03 21.63
C ASN A 259 -0.26 4.92 20.77
N ALA A 260 -0.17 6.21 21.12
CA ALA A 260 0.74 7.14 20.46
C ALA A 260 2.21 6.77 20.72
N GLU A 261 3.09 7.16 19.80
CA GLU A 261 4.56 7.04 19.89
C GLU A 261 5.07 5.59 20.01
N GLN A 262 4.21 4.60 19.76
CA GLN A 262 4.57 3.19 19.80
C GLN A 262 5.20 2.75 18.47
N THR A 263 6.33 2.04 18.56
CA THR A 263 7.10 1.54 17.42
C THR A 263 7.16 0.02 17.44
N GLY A 264 7.32 -0.60 16.28
CA GLY A 264 7.49 -2.05 16.17
C GLY A 264 7.26 -2.59 14.77
N ALA A 265 7.73 -3.82 14.54
CA ALA A 265 7.53 -4.53 13.30
C ALA A 265 6.10 -5.12 13.22
N PHE A 266 5.57 -5.24 12.00
CA PHE A 266 4.27 -5.81 11.74
C PHE A 266 4.23 -6.54 10.40
N THR A 267 3.28 -7.45 10.26
CA THR A 267 2.94 -8.10 8.99
C THR A 267 1.44 -7.96 8.74
N VAL A 268 1.08 -7.31 7.63
CA VAL A 268 -0.28 -7.29 7.10
C VAL A 268 -0.50 -8.54 6.28
N ILE A 269 -1.66 -9.18 6.49
CA ILE A 269 -2.11 -10.35 5.75
C ILE A 269 -3.48 -10.04 5.14
N VAL A 270 -3.60 -10.25 3.84
CA VAL A 270 -4.84 -10.04 3.07
C VAL A 270 -5.33 -11.36 2.51
N TYR A 271 -6.58 -11.69 2.78
CA TYR A 271 -7.30 -12.81 2.17
C TYR A 271 -8.42 -12.27 1.28
N GLY A 272 -8.53 -12.77 0.05
CA GLY A 272 -9.62 -12.39 -0.85
C GLY A 272 -9.87 -13.39 -1.98
N PRO A 273 -10.77 -13.05 -2.91
CA PRO A 273 -11.04 -13.87 -4.09
C PRO A 273 -9.80 -14.06 -4.97
N GLU A 274 -8.94 -13.03 -5.05
CA GLU A 274 -7.66 -13.06 -5.76
C GLU A 274 -6.52 -12.46 -4.92
N LYS A 275 -5.29 -12.61 -5.42
CA LYS A 275 -4.09 -12.05 -4.80
C LYS A 275 -4.17 -10.51 -4.86
N ALA A 276 -4.02 -9.87 -3.70
CA ALA A 276 -3.84 -8.43 -3.63
C ALA A 276 -2.37 -8.08 -3.82
N ILE A 277 -2.10 -6.98 -4.52
CA ILE A 277 -0.76 -6.39 -4.60
C ILE A 277 -0.67 -5.33 -3.52
N LEU A 278 0.40 -5.40 -2.72
CA LEU A 278 0.65 -4.49 -1.61
C LEU A 278 1.96 -3.77 -1.86
N SER A 279 1.91 -2.46 -2.04
CA SER A 279 3.07 -1.60 -2.29
C SER A 279 3.13 -0.46 -1.28
N PRO A 280 4.33 0.04 -0.92
CA PRO A 280 4.43 1.24 -0.10
C PRO A 280 3.68 2.41 -0.75
N TYR A 281 2.83 3.09 0.01
CA TYR A 281 2.16 4.31 -0.44
C TYR A 281 2.87 5.54 0.11
N VAL A 282 3.25 6.45 -0.78
CA VAL A 282 3.81 7.75 -0.43
C VAL A 282 2.71 8.79 -0.61
N ALA A 283 2.21 9.34 0.50
CA ALA A 283 1.24 10.42 0.44
C ALA A 283 1.91 11.63 -0.23
N ILE A 284 1.33 12.10 -1.34
CA ILE A 284 1.80 13.31 -2.01
C ILE A 284 1.46 14.49 -1.08
N PRO A 285 2.44 15.27 -0.60
CA PRO A 285 2.13 16.47 0.15
C PRO A 285 1.37 17.43 -0.75
N LEU A 286 0.14 17.78 -0.38
CA LEU A 286 -0.55 18.89 -1.03
C LEU A 286 0.19 20.17 -0.69
N THR A 287 0.81 20.80 -1.69
CA THR A 287 1.26 22.18 -1.62
C THR A 287 0.03 23.06 -1.43
N THR A 288 -0.29 23.37 -0.18
CA THR A 288 -1.28 24.40 0.13
C THR A 288 -0.65 25.75 -0.18
N THR A 289 -0.87 26.27 -1.39
CA THR A 289 -0.62 27.68 -1.70
C THR A 289 -1.62 28.50 -0.91
N SER A 290 -1.25 28.86 0.32
CA SER A 290 -2.02 29.81 1.12
C SER A 290 -1.81 31.20 0.53
N THR A 291 -2.73 31.64 -0.33
CA THR A 291 -2.79 33.04 -0.77
C THR A 291 -3.23 33.89 0.42
N SER A 292 -2.29 34.43 1.18
CA SER A 292 -2.57 35.44 2.19
C SER A 292 -2.96 36.74 1.48
N THR A 293 -4.25 36.99 1.34
CA THR A 293 -4.77 38.32 0.99
C THR A 293 -4.64 39.21 2.21
N THR A 294 -3.52 39.92 2.29
CA THR A 294 -3.31 41.00 3.26
C THR A 294 -4.17 42.19 2.85
N THR A 295 -5.39 42.31 3.38
CA THR A 295 -6.16 43.54 3.33
C THR A 295 -5.62 44.51 4.38
N SER A 296 -4.86 45.52 3.94
CA SER A 296 -4.48 46.65 4.79
C SER A 296 -5.72 47.46 5.18
N PRO A 297 -5.90 47.83 6.46
CA PRO A 297 -6.97 48.73 6.86
C PRO A 297 -6.60 50.17 6.49
N THR A 298 -7.36 50.76 5.56
CA THR A 298 -7.27 52.18 5.21
C THR A 298 -7.76 53.02 6.40
N LYS A 299 -6.83 53.81 6.98
CA LYS A 299 -7.10 54.81 8.03
C LYS A 299 -7.93 55.95 7.43
N SER A 300 -9.20 56.07 7.82
CA SER A 300 -10.01 57.27 7.58
C SER A 300 -9.60 58.38 8.56
N ARG A 301 -9.16 59.52 8.01
CA ARG A 301 -8.80 60.73 8.75
C ARG A 301 -9.93 61.74 8.59
N ILE A 302 -10.73 61.91 9.64
CA ILE A 302 -11.73 62.97 9.78
C ILE A 302 -11.02 64.25 10.24
N GLY A 303 -11.11 65.30 9.44
CA GLY A 303 -11.03 66.70 9.86
C GLY A 303 -12.13 67.43 9.08
N GLY A 304 -13.01 68.23 9.65
CA GLY A 304 -12.84 69.11 10.79
C GLY A 304 -12.65 70.54 10.28
N ARG A 305 -13.75 71.16 9.83
CA ARG A 305 -14.01 72.61 9.81
C ARG A 305 -15.51 72.83 9.84
#